data_AF-A0A351JTE2-F1
#
_entry.id   AF-A0A351JTE2-F1
#
_cell.length_a   1.000
_cell.length_b   1.000
_cell.length_c   1.000
_cell.angle_alpha   90.00
_cell.angle_beta   90.00
_cell.angle_gamma   90.00
#
_symmetry.space_group_name_H-M   'P 1'
#
loop_
_entity.id
_entity.type
_entity.pdbx_description
1 polymer ?
#
loop_
_entity_poly.entity_id
_entity_poly.type
_entity_poly.pdbx_seq_one_letter_code
_entity_poly.pdbx_strand_id
1 'polypeptide(L)'
;MIETLSPAKLSGDECVTNELTRFFQETPGLTVHPVSWEVAQEAAKLRRENPHLRTPDSIQIATALVHKAGTFITYNVKLKKLKIPGLIIKILT
;
A
#
# COMPACT_ATOMS: atom_id res chain seq x y z
N MET A 1 4.91 -0.67 -3.27
CA MET A 1 6.00 -1.29 -4.05
C MET A 1 5.67 -1.44 -5.54
N ILE A 2 4.59 -2.11 -5.96
CA ILE A 2 4.26 -2.29 -7.39
C ILE A 2 4.25 -0.95 -8.16
N GLU A 3 3.58 0.06 -7.59
CA GLU A 3 3.47 1.39 -8.22
C GLU A 3 4.81 2.15 -8.27
N THR A 4 5.73 1.88 -7.34
CA THR A 4 7.04 2.54 -7.26
C THR A 4 8.09 1.87 -8.13
N LEU A 5 8.10 0.53 -8.14
CA LEU A 5 9.05 -0.27 -8.90
C LEU A 5 8.68 -0.33 -10.39
N SER A 6 7.40 -0.14 -10.75
CA SER A 6 6.96 -0.19 -12.15
C SER A 6 7.65 0.90 -13.00
N PRO A 7 7.60 2.21 -12.66
CA PRO A 7 8.29 3.24 -13.44
C PRO A 7 9.81 3.02 -13.51
N ALA A 8 10.44 2.66 -12.40
CA ALA A 8 11.89 2.43 -12.34
C ALA A 8 12.34 1.26 -13.23
N LYS A 9 11.60 0.15 -13.23
CA LYS A 9 11.90 -0.96 -14.13
C LYS A 9 11.65 -0.61 -15.60
N LEU A 10 10.65 0.22 -15.88
CA LEU A 10 10.37 0.68 -17.24
C LEU A 10 11.43 1.65 -17.78
N SER A 11 12.06 2.46 -16.91
CA SER A 11 13.12 3.38 -17.35
C SER A 11 14.43 2.67 -17.68
N GLY A 12 14.60 1.41 -17.28
CA GLY A 12 15.83 0.64 -17.48
C GLY A 12 17.03 1.15 -16.66
N ASP A 13 16.79 2.05 -15.71
CA ASP A 13 17.83 2.62 -14.87
C ASP A 13 18.12 1.70 -13.67
N GLU A 14 19.25 0.99 -13.75
CA GLU A 14 19.70 0.08 -12.70
C GLU A 14 20.02 0.79 -11.39
N CYS A 15 20.53 2.03 -11.45
CA CYS A 15 20.84 2.80 -10.25
C CYS A 15 19.56 3.09 -9.46
N VAL A 16 18.52 3.59 -10.13
CA VAL A 16 17.20 3.83 -9.51
C VAL A 16 16.59 2.55 -8.98
N THR A 17 16.69 1.45 -9.74
CA THR A 17 16.15 0.15 -9.32
C THR A 17 16.83 -0.39 -8.07
N ASN A 18 18.15 -0.26 -7.98
CA ASN A 18 18.95 -0.70 -6.84
C ASN A 18 18.64 0.13 -5.59
N GLU A 19 18.59 1.46 -5.71
CA GLU A 19 18.26 2.34 -4.58
C GLU A 19 16.86 2.09 -4.03
N LEU A 20 15.86 1.91 -4.89
CA LEU A 20 14.51 1.54 -4.44
C LEU A 20 14.47 0.17 -3.75
N THR A 21 15.19 -0.81 -4.30
CA THR A 21 15.27 -2.15 -3.70
C THR A 21 15.90 -2.07 -2.32
N ARG A 22 17.01 -1.34 -2.20
CA ARG A 22 17.71 -1.10 -0.95
C ARG A 22 16.81 -0.40 0.08
N PHE A 23 16.12 0.66 -0.32
CA PHE A 23 15.17 1.36 0.54
C PHE A 23 14.12 0.40 1.12
N PHE A 24 13.48 -0.43 0.29
CA PHE A 24 12.41 -1.32 0.77
C PHE A 24 12.91 -2.54 1.55
N GLN A 25 14.16 -2.96 1.37
CA GLN A 25 14.71 -4.17 2.01
C GLN A 25 15.59 -3.90 3.22
N GLU A 26 16.27 -2.74 3.27
CA GLU A 26 17.30 -2.45 4.26
C GLU A 26 16.95 -1.32 5.24
N THR A 27 15.89 -0.54 4.99
CA THR A 27 15.53 0.59 5.87
C THR A 27 15.13 0.10 7.27
N PRO A 28 15.81 0.54 8.34
CA PRO A 28 15.46 0.17 9.71
C PRO A 28 14.04 0.62 10.07
N GLY A 29 13.27 -0.28 10.68
CA GLY A 29 11.87 0.00 11.07
C GLY A 29 10.86 -0.05 9.90
N LEU A 30 11.31 -0.38 8.68
CA LEU A 30 10.42 -0.70 7.57
C LEU A 30 10.20 -2.21 7.49
N THR A 31 8.98 -2.63 7.22
CA THR A 31 8.67 -4.03 6.94
C THR A 31 7.81 -4.11 5.70
N VAL A 32 8.22 -4.96 4.76
CA VAL A 32 7.49 -5.25 3.54
C VAL A 32 6.72 -6.55 3.73
N HIS A 33 5.40 -6.47 3.64
CA HIS A 33 4.54 -7.64 3.70
C HIS A 33 4.20 -8.13 2.29
N PRO A 34 4.26 -9.45 2.03
CA PRO A 34 3.76 -10.02 0.79
C PRO A 34 2.23 -9.89 0.72
N VAL A 35 1.66 -10.01 -0.47
CA VAL A 35 0.21 -10.14 -0.62
C VAL A 35 -0.17 -11.58 -0.23
N SER A 36 -0.46 -11.79 1.05
CA SER A 36 -0.91 -13.08 1.56
C SER A 36 -2.36 -13.36 1.17
N TRP A 37 -2.83 -14.60 1.43
CA TRP A 37 -4.22 -14.97 1.22
C TRP A 37 -5.19 -14.12 2.05
N GLU A 38 -4.82 -13.81 3.29
CA GLU A 38 -5.60 -12.95 4.19
C GLU A 38 -5.70 -11.52 3.65
N VAL A 39 -4.60 -10.97 3.13
CA VAL A 39 -4.58 -9.66 2.47
C VAL A 39 -5.48 -9.67 1.24
N ALA A 40 -5.41 -10.72 0.42
CA ALA A 40 -6.25 -10.84 -0.78
C ALA A 40 -7.75 -10.90 -0.45
N GLN A 41 -8.13 -11.66 0.58
CA GLN A 41 -9.52 -11.75 1.05
C GLN A 41 -10.03 -10.40 1.59
N GLU A 42 -9.25 -9.73 2.44
CA GLU A 42 -9.65 -8.43 2.98
C GLU A 42 -9.72 -7.36 1.88
N ALA A 43 -8.81 -7.39 0.90
CA ALA A 43 -8.86 -6.50 -0.26
C ALA A 43 -10.14 -6.72 -1.10
N ALA A 44 -10.52 -7.98 -1.32
CA ALA A 44 -11.75 -8.32 -2.05
C ALA A 44 -13.00 -7.81 -1.32
N LYS A 45 -13.05 -7.96 0.00
CA LYS A 45 -14.11 -7.42 0.86
C LYS A 45 -14.16 -5.89 0.77
N LEU A 46 -13.03 -5.21 0.95
CA LEU A 46 -12.94 -3.74 0.84
C LEU A 46 -13.47 -3.24 -0.50
N ARG A 47 -13.14 -3.90 -1.61
CA ARG A 47 -13.64 -3.52 -2.94
C ARG A 47 -15.13 -3.76 -3.12
N ARG A 48 -15.69 -4.80 -2.52
CA ARG A 48 -17.15 -5.05 -2.53
C ARG A 48 -17.89 -3.94 -1.80
N GLU A 49 -17.39 -3.56 -0.63
CA GLU A 49 -17.98 -2.49 0.19
C GLU A 49 -17.73 -1.09 -0.40
N ASN A 50 -16.66 -0.94 -1.18
CA ASN A 50 -16.22 0.33 -1.76
C ASN A 50 -15.91 0.17 -3.26
N PRO A 51 -16.92 0.19 -4.14
CA PRO A 51 -16.75 -0.12 -5.57
C PRO A 51 -15.78 0.79 -6.34
N HIS A 52 -15.53 1.99 -5.80
CA HIS A 52 -14.63 3.01 -6.34
C HIS A 52 -13.15 2.77 -5.95
N LEU A 53 -12.88 1.82 -5.05
CA LEU A 53 -11.53 1.48 -4.62
C LEU A 53 -10.82 0.64 -5.69
N ARG A 54 -9.67 1.13 -6.16
CA ARG A 54 -8.86 0.41 -7.15
C ARG A 54 -8.11 -0.74 -6.48
N THR A 55 -7.73 -1.74 -7.27
CA THR A 55 -7.00 -2.92 -6.78
C THR A 55 -5.76 -2.57 -5.96
N PRO A 56 -4.83 -1.68 -6.40
CA PRO A 56 -3.65 -1.35 -5.62
C PRO A 56 -3.98 -0.70 -4.27
N ASP A 57 -4.89 0.28 -4.27
CA ASP A 57 -5.37 0.96 -3.06
C ASP A 57 -5.99 -0.05 -2.08
N SER A 58 -6.81 -0.99 -2.58
CA SER A 58 -7.45 -2.02 -1.76
C SER A 58 -6.48 -3.00 -1.13
N ILE A 59 -5.43 -3.41 -1.85
CA ILE A 59 -4.39 -4.30 -1.33
C ILE A 59 -3.61 -3.58 -0.24
N GLN A 60 -3.20 -2.32 -0.45
CA GLN A 60 -2.42 -1.56 0.53
C GLN A 60 -3.19 -1.32 1.83
N ILE A 61 -4.48 -0.98 1.73
CA ILE A 61 -5.35 -0.82 2.91
C ILE A 61 -5.57 -2.16 3.61
N ALA A 62 -5.80 -3.25 2.85
CA ALA A 62 -5.94 -4.59 3.41
C ALA A 62 -4.67 -5.03 4.16
N THR A 63 -3.47 -4.79 3.60
CA THR A 63 -2.20 -5.04 4.29
C THR A 63 -2.14 -4.29 5.62
N ALA A 64 -2.54 -3.01 5.64
CA ALA A 64 -2.57 -2.22 6.86
C ALA A 64 -3.51 -2.83 7.93
N LEU A 65 -4.69 -3.31 7.52
CA LEU A 65 -5.65 -3.93 8.43
C LEU A 65 -5.17 -5.28 8.97
N VAL A 66 -4.71 -6.16 8.09
CA VAL A 66 -4.22 -7.51 8.44
C VAL A 66 -3.05 -7.43 9.42
N HIS A 67 -2.15 -6.47 9.20
CA HIS A 67 -0.99 -6.25 10.07
C HIS A 67 -1.24 -5.22 11.18
N LYS A 68 -2.50 -4.85 11.43
CA LYS A 68 -2.93 -4.01 12.56
C LYS A 68 -2.21 -2.66 12.64
N ALA A 69 -1.91 -2.06 11.49
CA ALA A 69 -1.39 -0.72 11.42
C ALA A 69 -2.43 0.27 11.98
N GLY A 70 -2.00 1.17 12.87
CA GLY A 70 -2.89 2.19 13.43
C GLY A 70 -3.15 3.36 12.47
N THR A 71 -2.30 3.57 11.46
CA THR A 71 -2.40 4.69 10.53
C THR A 71 -1.97 4.29 9.12
N PHE A 72 -2.78 4.69 8.15
CA PHE A 72 -2.50 4.59 6.71
C PHE A 72 -2.20 5.98 6.17
N ILE A 73 -0.96 6.20 5.74
CA ILE A 73 -0.50 7.48 5.20
C ILE A 73 -0.61 7.46 3.67
N THR A 74 -1.21 8.48 3.08
CA THR A 74 -1.41 8.54 1.63
C THR A 74 -1.48 9.96 1.10
N TYR A 75 -1.09 10.17 -0.16
CA TYR A 75 -1.35 11.41 -0.89
C TYR A 75 -2.73 11.42 -1.56
N ASN A 76 -3.42 10.28 -1.61
CA ASN A 76 -4.69 10.18 -2.30
C ASN A 76 -5.83 10.75 -1.44
N VAL A 77 -6.13 12.04 -1.66
CA VAL A 77 -7.19 12.77 -0.94
C VAL A 77 -8.57 12.12 -1.02
N LYS A 78 -8.84 11.31 -2.05
CA LYS A 78 -10.13 10.62 -2.21
C LYS A 78 -10.34 9.56 -1.13
N LEU A 79 -9.26 8.98 -0.60
CA LEU A 79 -9.34 7.95 0.45
C LEU A 79 -9.74 8.52 1.81
N LYS A 80 -9.67 9.84 2.02
CA LYS A 80 -10.10 10.50 3.28
C LYS A 80 -11.56 10.21 3.65
N LYS A 81 -12.40 9.91 2.66
CA LYS A 81 -13.83 9.60 2.87
C LYS A 81 -14.07 8.19 3.40
N LEU A 82 -13.12 7.27 3.25
CA LEU A 82 -13.24 5.91 3.74
C LEU A 82 -13.24 5.91 5.27
N LYS A 83 -14.20 5.20 5.85
CA LYS A 83 -14.31 4.99 7.28
C LYS A 83 -14.08 3.51 7.55
N ILE A 84 -12.89 3.18 8.02
CA ILE A 84 -12.49 1.82 8.30
C ILE A 84 -12.21 1.70 9.81
N PRO A 85 -12.94 0.85 10.54
CA PRO A 85 -12.70 0.65 11.96
C PRO A 85 -11.26 0.25 12.24
N GLY A 86 -10.63 0.89 13.23
CA GLY A 86 -9.26 0.57 13.66
C GLY A 86 -8.14 1.13 12.78
N LEU A 87 -8.44 1.85 11.70
CA LEU A 87 -7.44 2.43 10.80
C LEU A 87 -7.64 3.93 10.60
N ILE A 88 -6.65 4.74 10.99
CA ILE A 88 -6.66 6.18 10.77
C ILE A 88 -6.08 6.46 9.37
N ILE A 89 -6.87 7.07 8.48
CA ILE A 89 -6.37 7.52 7.18
C ILE A 89 -5.83 8.94 7.34
N LYS A 90 -4.51 9.11 7.16
CA LYS A 90 -3.83 10.40 7.21
C LYS A 90 -3.38 10.81 5.81
N ILE A 91 -3.78 12.01 5.40
CA ILE A 91 -3.30 12.60 4.15
C ILE A 91 -1.95 13.25 4.41
N LEU A 92 -0.95 12.95 3.58
CA LEU A 92 0.30 13.70 3.58
C LEU A 92 0.09 14.97 2.74
N THR A 93 0.26 16.13 3.38
CA THR A 93 0.18 17.47 2.79
C THR A 93 1.56 18.05 2.65
#